data_AF-A0A0D0AWK8-F1
#
_entry.id   AF-A0A0D0AWK8-F1
#
_cell.length_a   1.000
_cell.length_b   1.000
_cell.length_c   1.000
_cell.angle_alpha   90.00
_cell.angle_beta   90.00
_cell.angle_gamma   90.00
#
_symmetry.space_group_name_H-M   'P 1'
#
loop_
_entity.id
_entity.type
_entity.pdbx_description
1 polymer ?
#
loop_
_entity_poly.entity_id
_entity_poly.type
_entity_poly.pdbx_seq_one_letter_code
_entity_poly.pdbx_strand_id
1 'polypeptide(L)'
;MMRLMQGVPGVPKLVDYWLTTTSDGEVDITQNYRKKEHRSTKGTSRTHVRLVLKPCARPLHMFRTLKEFVRAIRDIVNIQRAAVEDCKILHRDCSLNNAMILDDLDLSKGFLIDWEFAVCITADNRYPIGGTGTVPFMSRMLLSQVSLLQQQVIAEAEQKKLMSAQKSKSKKAPALKTPKTSSDSIALPVSHVVQTFSDNLESLFFIFAWVCIKFCGPNGTVRQERVPNSLLNRWTSLDLALCAAFKITFFANPLDEQHLLNEFHPYFKPLIPLAKDWCAALKDNMVHPVTFDAILDVLNSHLDELCDDEELQNHCDNAQGICRRS
;
A
#
# COMPACT_ATOMS: atom_id res chain seq x y z
N MET A 1 -15.99 -3.89 -9.01
CA MET A 1 -15.78 -3.61 -7.59
C MET A 1 -16.65 -2.48 -7.05
N MET A 2 -16.55 -1.25 -7.58
CA MET A 2 -17.32 -0.09 -7.07
C MET A 2 -18.84 -0.31 -6.91
N ARG A 3 -19.49 -1.09 -7.80
CA ARG A 3 -20.91 -1.44 -7.65
C ARG A 3 -21.20 -2.37 -6.47
N LEU A 4 -20.29 -3.28 -6.13
CA LEU A 4 -20.42 -4.19 -4.98
C LEU A 4 -20.24 -3.46 -3.65
N MET A 5 -19.39 -2.43 -3.65
CA MET A 5 -19.12 -1.61 -2.46
C MET A 5 -20.15 -0.48 -2.26
N GLN A 6 -21.21 -0.44 -3.08
CA GLN A 6 -22.20 0.62 -3.00
C GLN A 6 -22.98 0.51 -1.68
N GLY A 7 -22.88 1.56 -0.85
CA GLY A 7 -23.54 1.62 0.45
C GLY A 7 -22.63 1.28 1.63
N VAL A 8 -21.41 0.81 1.39
CA VAL A 8 -20.41 0.64 2.46
C VAL A 8 -20.00 2.02 2.98
N PRO A 9 -20.16 2.31 4.29
CA PRO A 9 -19.74 3.59 4.86
C PRO A 9 -18.26 3.85 4.58
N GLY A 10 -17.92 5.08 4.21
CA GLY A 10 -16.54 5.50 3.97
C GLY A 10 -15.89 5.00 2.68
N VAL A 11 -16.70 4.49 1.73
CA VAL A 11 -16.27 4.13 0.37
C VAL A 11 -16.85 5.13 -0.65
N PRO A 12 -16.09 5.53 -1.69
CA PRO A 12 -16.61 6.43 -2.72
C PRO A 12 -17.85 5.88 -3.44
N LYS A 13 -18.83 6.75 -3.66
CA LYS A 13 -19.96 6.47 -4.52
C LYS A 13 -19.60 6.80 -5.96
N LEU A 14 -19.74 5.81 -6.84
CA LEU A 14 -19.68 6.03 -8.28
C LEU A 14 -20.87 6.90 -8.73
N VAL A 15 -20.58 8.03 -9.35
CA VAL A 15 -21.56 8.97 -9.90
C VAL A 15 -21.75 8.69 -11.38
N ASP A 16 -20.64 8.60 -12.12
CA ASP A 16 -20.64 8.39 -13.56
C ASP A 16 -19.33 7.73 -14.00
N TYR A 17 -19.32 7.12 -15.18
CA TYR A 17 -18.11 6.60 -15.82
C TYR A 17 -18.24 6.55 -17.34
N TRP A 18 -17.11 6.67 -18.02
CA TRP A 18 -17.05 6.44 -19.46
C TRP A 18 -15.73 5.78 -19.88
N LEU A 19 -15.79 5.07 -21.00
CA LEU A 19 -14.60 4.49 -21.62
C LEU A 19 -13.84 5.61 -22.34
N THR A 20 -12.53 5.67 -22.12
CA THR A 20 -11.67 6.56 -22.90
C THR A 20 -11.48 5.93 -24.28
N THR A 21 -11.59 6.73 -25.33
CA THR A 21 -11.29 6.31 -26.70
C THR A 21 -9.99 6.95 -27.20
N THR A 22 -9.32 6.30 -28.14
CA THR A 22 -8.21 6.90 -28.91
C THR A 22 -8.74 7.98 -29.86
N SER A 23 -7.83 8.63 -30.59
CA SER A 23 -8.18 9.56 -31.68
C SER A 23 -9.10 8.96 -32.73
N ASP A 24 -9.10 7.62 -32.86
CA ASP A 24 -9.78 6.89 -33.93
C ASP A 24 -11.14 6.35 -33.47
N GLY A 25 -11.58 6.71 -32.25
CA GLY A 25 -12.86 6.25 -31.68
C GLY A 25 -12.83 4.86 -31.05
N GLU A 26 -11.71 4.14 -31.15
CA GLU A 26 -11.51 2.84 -30.53
C GLU A 26 -11.30 2.95 -29.02
N VAL A 27 -11.83 2.00 -28.25
CA VAL A 27 -11.63 1.96 -26.79
C VAL A 27 -10.14 1.84 -26.49
N ASP A 28 -9.66 2.74 -25.65
CA ASP A 28 -8.26 2.78 -25.27
C ASP A 28 -7.93 1.64 -24.29
N ILE A 29 -7.01 0.77 -24.70
CA ILE A 29 -6.58 -0.40 -23.94
C ILE A 29 -5.05 -0.46 -23.88
N THR A 30 -4.54 -0.88 -22.72
CA THR A 30 -3.09 -1.03 -22.48
C THR A 30 -2.37 -1.95 -23.47
N GLN A 31 -3.08 -2.83 -24.18
CA GLN A 31 -2.51 -3.69 -25.22
C GLN A 31 -2.05 -2.88 -26.44
N ASN A 32 -2.69 -1.75 -26.74
CA ASN A 32 -2.33 -0.88 -27.87
C ASN A 32 -0.89 -0.35 -27.70
N TYR A 33 -0.55 0.08 -26.49
CA TYR A 33 0.78 0.59 -26.14
C TYR A 33 1.83 -0.52 -26.06
N ARG A 34 1.53 -1.66 -25.41
CA ARG A 34 2.50 -2.77 -25.27
C ARG A 34 2.93 -3.36 -26.62
N LYS A 35 2.01 -3.48 -27.57
CA LYS A 35 2.34 -3.91 -28.93
C LYS A 35 3.25 -2.88 -29.62
N LYS A 36 2.94 -1.59 -29.49
CA LYS A 36 3.64 -0.50 -30.16
C LYS A 36 5.05 -0.26 -29.59
N GLU A 37 5.18 -0.18 -28.28
CA GLU A 37 6.40 0.25 -27.59
C GLU A 37 7.34 -0.93 -27.24
N HIS A 38 6.76 -2.08 -26.91
CA HIS A 38 7.52 -3.22 -26.40
C HIS A 38 7.43 -4.47 -27.29
N ARG A 39 6.70 -4.40 -28.41
CA ARG A 39 6.44 -5.54 -29.33
C ARG A 39 5.97 -6.79 -28.57
N SER A 40 5.24 -6.60 -27.48
CA SER A 40 4.84 -7.66 -26.57
C SER A 40 3.32 -7.75 -26.52
N THR A 41 2.81 -8.99 -26.62
CA THR A 41 1.40 -9.31 -26.36
C THR A 41 1.20 -9.92 -24.98
N LYS A 42 2.28 -10.10 -24.19
CA LYS A 42 2.22 -10.68 -22.85
C LYS A 42 1.71 -9.65 -21.83
N GLY A 43 0.96 -10.15 -20.84
CA GLY A 43 0.43 -9.38 -19.70
C GLY A 43 -1.07 -9.03 -19.82
N THR A 44 -1.69 -8.68 -18.71
CA THR A 44 -3.13 -8.41 -18.59
C THR A 44 -3.55 -7.19 -19.41
N SER A 45 -4.54 -7.31 -20.29
CA SER A 45 -5.12 -6.14 -20.97
C SER A 45 -6.08 -5.42 -20.04
N ARG A 46 -5.81 -4.13 -19.78
CA ARG A 46 -6.69 -3.21 -19.05
C ARG A 46 -7.28 -2.16 -19.97
N THR A 47 -8.53 -1.80 -19.69
CA THR A 47 -9.30 -0.75 -20.36
C THR A 47 -9.15 0.57 -19.63
N HIS A 48 -8.94 1.66 -20.36
CA HIS A 48 -8.87 3.00 -19.80
C HIS A 48 -10.30 3.51 -19.55
N VAL A 49 -10.64 3.70 -18.27
CA VAL A 49 -11.95 4.18 -17.83
C VAL A 49 -11.75 5.47 -17.04
N ARG A 50 -12.61 6.47 -17.25
CA ARG A 50 -12.71 7.65 -16.38
C ARG A 50 -13.86 7.47 -15.42
N LEU A 51 -13.61 7.73 -14.14
CA LEU A 51 -14.59 7.57 -13.06
C LEU A 51 -14.85 8.94 -12.43
N VAL A 52 -16.13 9.24 -12.19
CA VAL A 52 -16.55 10.37 -11.35
C VAL A 52 -17.04 9.80 -10.03
N LEU A 53 -16.36 10.16 -8.95
CA LEU A 53 -16.61 9.66 -7.60
C LEU A 53 -17.01 10.79 -6.67
N LYS A 54 -17.83 10.50 -5.66
CA LYS A 54 -18.14 11.42 -4.56
C LYS A 54 -18.13 10.68 -3.21
N PRO A 55 -17.87 11.37 -2.09
CA PRO A 55 -17.50 12.79 -1.94
C PRO A 55 -16.03 13.09 -2.32
N CYS A 56 -15.67 14.37 -2.36
CA CYS A 56 -14.27 14.80 -2.44
C CYS A 56 -13.66 14.80 -1.04
N ALA A 57 -12.48 14.21 -0.88
CA ALA A 57 -11.76 14.10 0.38
C ALA A 57 -10.32 14.63 0.21
N ARG A 58 -9.70 15.09 1.30
CA ARG A 58 -8.28 15.50 1.29
C ARG A 58 -7.37 14.36 1.74
N PRO A 59 -6.10 14.31 1.32
CA PRO A 59 -5.17 13.26 1.75
C PRO A 59 -5.00 13.21 3.27
N LEU A 60 -4.75 12.01 3.84
CA LEU A 60 -4.56 11.82 5.29
C LEU A 60 -3.46 12.71 5.89
N HIS A 61 -2.37 12.95 5.15
CA HIS A 61 -1.27 13.81 5.61
C HIS A 61 -1.63 15.30 5.70
N MET A 62 -2.79 15.70 5.17
CA MET A 62 -3.34 17.05 5.31
C MET A 62 -4.17 17.22 6.58
N PHE A 63 -4.02 16.34 7.58
CA PHE A 63 -4.69 16.46 8.86
C PHE A 63 -4.42 17.84 9.50
N ARG A 64 -5.38 18.34 10.27
CA ARG A 64 -5.30 19.62 10.98
C ARG A 64 -4.77 19.45 12.40
N THR A 65 -5.02 18.29 12.99
CA THR A 65 -4.79 18.02 14.41
C THR A 65 -4.37 16.57 14.65
N LEU A 66 -3.62 16.30 15.72
CA LEU A 66 -3.22 14.92 16.07
C LEU A 66 -4.44 14.03 16.31
N LYS A 67 -5.46 14.58 16.98
CA LYS A 67 -6.72 13.88 17.23
C LYS A 67 -7.46 13.57 15.93
N GLU A 68 -7.52 14.51 14.98
CA GLU A 68 -8.07 14.26 13.65
C GLU A 68 -7.29 13.16 12.91
N PHE A 69 -5.96 13.18 13.00
CA PHE A 69 -5.11 12.18 12.34
C PHE A 69 -5.36 10.75 12.87
N VAL A 70 -5.33 10.56 14.19
CA VAL A 70 -5.57 9.26 14.82
C VAL A 70 -7.00 8.80 14.58
N ARG A 71 -7.97 9.70 14.68
CA ARG A 71 -9.38 9.41 14.42
C ARG A 71 -9.64 8.99 12.97
N ALA A 72 -8.99 9.65 12.00
CA ALA A 72 -9.10 9.28 10.60
C ALA A 72 -8.52 7.88 10.34
N ILE A 73 -7.40 7.52 10.96
CA ILE A 73 -6.84 6.16 10.90
C ILE A 73 -7.82 5.13 11.48
N ARG A 74 -8.39 5.40 12.67
CA ARG A 74 -9.41 4.54 13.29
C ARG A 74 -10.64 4.35 12.39
N ASP A 75 -11.11 5.44 11.78
CA ASP A 75 -12.24 5.36 10.85
C ASP A 75 -11.91 4.51 9.62
N ILE A 76 -10.67 4.55 9.10
CA ILE A 76 -10.22 3.66 8.02
C ILE A 76 -10.20 2.20 8.47
N VAL A 77 -9.79 1.89 9.71
CA VAL A 77 -9.89 0.53 10.26
C VAL A 77 -11.35 0.06 10.28
N ASN A 78 -12.29 0.92 10.68
CA ASN A 78 -13.73 0.62 10.64
C ASN A 78 -14.26 0.38 9.21
N ILE A 79 -13.81 1.16 8.23
CA ILE A 79 -14.17 0.96 6.81
C ILE A 79 -13.67 -0.39 6.32
N GLN A 80 -12.43 -0.76 6.65
CA GLN A 80 -11.88 -2.07 6.29
C GLN A 80 -12.63 -3.20 6.98
N ARG A 81 -13.00 -3.03 8.25
CA ARG A 81 -13.82 -4.00 8.99
C ARG A 81 -15.17 -4.22 8.31
N ALA A 82 -15.92 -3.16 8.02
CA ALA A 82 -17.20 -3.25 7.32
C ALA A 82 -17.06 -3.91 5.93
N ALA A 83 -16.03 -3.54 5.16
CA ALA A 83 -15.76 -4.17 3.87
C ALA A 83 -15.52 -5.69 3.97
N VAL A 84 -14.76 -6.12 4.99
CA VAL A 84 -14.44 -7.54 5.23
C VAL A 84 -15.62 -8.30 5.80
N GLU A 85 -16.31 -7.74 6.79
CA GLU A 85 -17.38 -8.43 7.53
C GLU A 85 -18.69 -8.45 6.75
N ASP A 86 -19.11 -7.31 6.22
CA ASP A 86 -20.41 -7.15 5.57
C ASP A 86 -20.37 -7.52 4.09
N CYS A 87 -19.27 -7.21 3.41
CA CYS A 87 -19.17 -7.37 1.96
C CYS A 87 -18.22 -8.50 1.52
N LYS A 88 -17.46 -9.10 2.45
CA LYS A 88 -16.42 -10.10 2.13
C LYS A 88 -15.42 -9.59 1.10
N ILE A 89 -15.01 -8.32 1.22
CA ILE A 89 -14.08 -7.67 0.29
C ILE A 89 -12.81 -7.22 1.02
N LEU A 90 -11.67 -7.50 0.38
CA LEU A 90 -10.35 -7.09 0.83
C LEU A 90 -9.79 -6.00 -0.09
N HIS A 91 -9.32 -4.87 0.47
CA HIS A 91 -8.84 -3.70 -0.29
C HIS A 91 -7.55 -3.96 -1.11
N ARG A 92 -6.56 -4.62 -0.49
CA ARG A 92 -5.25 -5.00 -1.05
C ARG A 92 -4.24 -3.90 -1.38
N ASP A 93 -4.65 -2.64 -1.48
CA ASP A 93 -3.73 -1.49 -1.63
C ASP A 93 -3.96 -0.36 -0.62
N CYS A 94 -3.80 -0.67 0.67
CA CYS A 94 -3.83 0.37 1.70
C CYS A 94 -2.50 1.13 1.69
N SER A 95 -2.53 2.37 1.19
CA SER A 95 -1.35 3.22 1.01
C SER A 95 -1.65 4.67 1.45
N LEU A 96 -0.61 5.46 1.68
CA LEU A 96 -0.77 6.88 2.05
C LEU A 96 -1.57 7.70 1.03
N ASN A 97 -1.51 7.34 -0.25
CA ASN A 97 -2.22 8.04 -1.33
C ASN A 97 -3.72 7.73 -1.33
N ASN A 98 -4.10 6.59 -0.73
CA ASN A 98 -5.47 6.08 -0.72
C ASN A 98 -6.19 6.37 0.60
N ALA A 99 -5.43 6.67 1.66
CA ALA A 99 -5.95 7.12 2.93
C ALA A 99 -6.30 8.61 2.88
N MET A 100 -7.56 8.92 3.17
CA MET A 100 -8.13 10.25 3.02
C MET A 100 -8.86 10.70 4.30
N ILE A 101 -9.11 12.00 4.38
CA ILE A 101 -9.98 12.64 5.36
C ILE A 101 -11.13 13.31 4.61
N LEU A 102 -12.34 12.91 4.94
CA LEU A 102 -13.56 13.50 4.44
C LEU A 102 -14.04 14.56 5.44
N ASP A 103 -14.07 15.82 5.02
CA ASP A 103 -14.67 16.88 5.82
C ASP A 103 -16.21 16.77 5.75
N ASP A 104 -16.84 16.58 6.91
CA ASP A 104 -18.30 16.57 7.11
C ASP A 104 -18.70 17.82 7.90
N LEU A 105 -20.00 18.12 8.00
CA LEU A 105 -20.50 19.32 8.67
C LEU A 105 -20.06 19.42 10.13
N ASP A 106 -20.09 18.29 10.85
CA ASP A 106 -19.82 18.25 12.28
C ASP A 106 -18.38 17.82 12.60
N LEU A 107 -17.83 16.88 11.81
CA LEU A 107 -16.55 16.27 12.11
C LEU A 107 -15.92 15.55 10.91
N SER A 108 -14.65 15.80 10.65
CA SER A 108 -13.94 15.20 9.51
C SER A 108 -13.57 13.74 9.76
N LYS A 109 -14.01 12.80 8.93
CA LYS A 109 -13.87 11.34 9.15
C LYS A 109 -12.80 10.74 8.26
N GLY A 110 -12.22 9.61 8.68
CA GLY A 110 -11.36 8.82 7.79
C GLY A 110 -12.14 8.26 6.60
N PHE A 111 -11.45 8.11 5.48
CA PHE A 111 -12.04 7.69 4.22
C PHE A 111 -11.00 6.92 3.39
N LEU A 112 -11.43 5.89 2.65
CA LEU A 112 -10.51 5.02 1.89
C LEU A 112 -10.93 4.96 0.42
N ILE A 113 -10.03 5.35 -0.48
CA ILE A 113 -10.25 5.33 -1.93
C ILE A 113 -9.47 4.20 -2.59
N ASP A 114 -9.64 4.07 -3.90
CA ASP A 114 -8.86 3.17 -4.76
C ASP A 114 -9.09 1.67 -4.52
N TRP A 115 -10.36 1.27 -4.65
CA TRP A 115 -10.82 -0.11 -4.53
C TRP A 115 -10.64 -0.92 -5.83
N GLU A 116 -9.80 -0.49 -6.77
CA GLU A 116 -9.65 -1.17 -8.07
C GLU A 116 -8.95 -2.53 -7.95
N PHE A 117 -8.06 -2.65 -6.95
CA PHE A 117 -7.33 -3.88 -6.63
C PHE A 117 -8.01 -4.75 -5.59
N ALA A 118 -9.18 -4.32 -5.11
CA ALA A 118 -9.90 -5.07 -4.12
C ALA A 118 -10.44 -6.38 -4.70
N VAL A 119 -10.58 -7.39 -3.85
CA VAL A 119 -10.99 -8.76 -4.22
C VAL A 119 -12.08 -9.25 -3.28
N CYS A 120 -12.93 -10.15 -3.77
CA CYS A 120 -13.77 -10.95 -2.89
C CYS A 120 -12.90 -11.96 -2.14
N ILE A 121 -13.09 -12.07 -0.83
CA ILE A 121 -12.31 -12.96 0.01
C ILE A 121 -12.59 -14.41 -0.36
N THR A 122 -11.53 -15.17 -0.67
CA THR A 122 -11.62 -16.61 -0.97
C THR A 122 -11.34 -17.45 0.27
N ALA A 123 -11.75 -18.72 0.25
CA ALA A 123 -11.53 -19.64 1.36
C ALA A 123 -10.04 -19.87 1.68
N ASP A 124 -9.16 -19.74 0.69
CA ASP A 124 -7.72 -19.94 0.81
C ASP A 124 -6.90 -18.63 0.85
N ASN A 125 -7.57 -17.48 0.77
CA ASN A 125 -6.95 -16.15 0.73
C ASN A 125 -5.89 -15.96 -0.38
N ARG A 126 -5.99 -16.72 -1.48
CA ARG A 126 -5.02 -16.66 -2.58
C ARG A 126 -5.50 -15.77 -3.71
N TYR A 127 -4.65 -14.82 -4.09
CA TYR A 127 -4.97 -13.87 -5.15
C TYR A 127 -3.79 -13.67 -6.09
N PRO A 128 -4.03 -13.29 -7.37
CA PRO A 128 -2.97 -12.87 -8.26
C PRO A 128 -2.10 -11.77 -7.65
N ILE A 129 -0.78 -11.87 -7.83
CA ILE A 129 0.20 -10.88 -7.37
C ILE A 129 0.01 -9.49 -8.01
N GLY A 130 -0.61 -9.43 -9.20
CA GLY A 130 -0.76 -8.19 -9.95
C GLY A 130 -1.62 -7.16 -9.22
N GLY A 131 -1.09 -5.94 -9.05
CA GLY A 131 -1.82 -4.82 -8.46
C GLY A 131 -1.92 -4.83 -6.93
N THR A 132 -1.02 -5.53 -6.24
CA THR A 132 -1.06 -5.60 -4.77
C THR A 132 0.01 -4.73 -4.15
N GLY A 133 -0.41 -3.81 -3.27
CA GLY A 133 0.44 -3.07 -2.34
C GLY A 133 1.41 -2.06 -2.94
N THR A 134 1.59 -0.96 -2.23
CA THR A 134 2.67 0.00 -2.44
C THR A 134 3.85 -0.37 -1.54
N VAL A 135 5.04 -0.65 -2.08
CA VAL A 135 6.19 -1.28 -1.36
C VAL A 135 6.44 -0.72 0.05
N PRO A 136 6.50 0.62 0.27
CA PRO A 136 6.64 1.20 1.61
C PRO A 136 5.60 0.77 2.63
N PHE A 137 4.39 0.43 2.19
CA PHE A 137 3.24 0.11 3.04
C PHE A 137 2.87 -1.37 3.01
N MET A 138 3.46 -2.20 2.13
CA MET A 138 3.21 -3.65 2.14
C MET A 138 3.57 -4.28 3.50
N SER A 139 2.74 -5.21 3.98
CA SER A 139 3.04 -6.00 5.18
C SER A 139 4.29 -6.88 4.98
N ARG A 140 4.89 -7.33 6.08
CA ARG A 140 6.00 -8.29 6.07
C ARG A 140 5.67 -9.54 5.27
N MET A 141 4.53 -10.15 5.56
CA MET A 141 4.12 -11.42 4.94
C MET A 141 3.90 -11.27 3.43
N LEU A 142 3.20 -10.22 3.00
CA LEU A 142 2.97 -9.97 1.59
C LEU A 142 4.29 -9.67 0.87
N LEU A 143 5.14 -8.81 1.44
CA LEU A 143 6.39 -8.41 0.82
C LEU A 143 7.37 -9.58 0.68
N SER A 144 7.46 -10.47 1.67
CA SER A 144 8.25 -11.70 1.59
C SER A 144 7.79 -12.61 0.46
N GLN A 145 6.48 -12.81 0.30
CA GLN A 145 5.93 -13.63 -0.79
C GLN A 145 6.23 -13.01 -2.16
N VAL A 146 6.02 -11.70 -2.31
CA VAL A 146 6.31 -10.97 -3.54
C VAL A 146 7.80 -11.06 -3.89
N SER A 147 8.68 -10.88 -2.91
CA SER A 147 10.13 -11.03 -3.04
C SER A 147 10.53 -12.43 -3.55
N LEU A 148 10.03 -13.49 -2.90
CA LEU A 148 10.34 -14.87 -3.28
C LEU A 148 9.89 -15.19 -4.71
N LEU A 149 8.68 -14.76 -5.07
CA LEU A 149 8.15 -14.95 -6.41
C LEU A 149 8.97 -14.18 -7.47
N GLN A 150 9.41 -12.95 -7.15
CA GLN A 150 10.28 -12.18 -8.03
C GLN A 150 11.62 -12.89 -8.27
N GLN A 151 12.24 -13.42 -7.22
CA GLN A 151 13.49 -14.17 -7.31
C GLN A 151 13.34 -15.46 -8.14
N GLN A 152 12.23 -16.19 -7.98
CA GLN A 152 11.93 -17.38 -8.79
C GLN A 152 11.82 -17.04 -10.28
N VAL A 153 11.11 -15.95 -10.62
CA VAL A 153 10.99 -15.50 -12.02
C VAL A 153 12.34 -15.12 -12.61
N ILE A 154 13.20 -14.45 -11.83
CA ILE A 154 14.57 -14.10 -12.25
C ILE A 154 15.39 -15.37 -12.49
N ALA A 155 15.40 -16.31 -11.54
CA ALA A 155 16.14 -17.56 -11.64
C ALA A 155 15.69 -18.41 -12.84
N GLU A 156 14.39 -18.51 -13.09
CA GLU A 156 13.86 -19.20 -14.27
C GLU A 156 14.30 -18.54 -15.58
N ALA A 157 14.32 -17.21 -15.63
CA ALA A 157 14.74 -16.46 -16.81
C ALA A 157 16.24 -16.68 -17.09
N GLU A 158 17.06 -16.69 -16.05
CA GLU A 158 18.50 -16.99 -16.13
C GLU A 158 18.76 -18.43 -16.60
N GLN A 159 18.03 -19.40 -16.05
CA GLN A 159 18.13 -20.80 -16.44
C GLN A 159 17.73 -20.98 -17.92
N LYS A 160 16.63 -20.36 -18.37
CA LYS A 160 16.20 -20.36 -19.78
C LYS A 160 17.27 -19.75 -20.68
N LYS A 161 17.90 -18.65 -20.26
CA LYS A 161 19.00 -18.01 -20.99
C LYS A 161 20.21 -18.94 -21.12
N LEU A 162 20.62 -19.61 -20.03
CA LEU A 162 21.73 -20.57 -20.03
C LEU A 162 21.47 -21.77 -20.96
N MET A 163 20.27 -22.36 -20.87
CA MET A 163 19.86 -23.48 -21.73
C MET A 163 19.84 -23.10 -23.22
N SER A 164 19.41 -21.88 -23.54
CA SER A 164 19.44 -21.37 -24.92
C SER A 164 20.87 -21.16 -25.44
N ALA A 165 21.77 -20.66 -24.59
CA ALA A 165 23.17 -20.43 -24.92
C ALA A 165 23.93 -21.76 -25.16
N GLN A 166 23.61 -22.81 -24.40
CA GLN A 166 24.17 -24.15 -24.58
C GLN A 166 23.68 -24.80 -25.89
N LYS A 167 22.41 -24.64 -26.26
CA LYS A 167 21.88 -25.12 -27.56
C LYS A 167 22.52 -24.42 -28.76
N SER A 168 22.90 -23.15 -28.65
CA SER A 168 23.63 -22.45 -29.72
C SER A 168 25.09 -22.89 -29.89
N LYS A 169 25.75 -23.41 -28.84
CA LYS A 169 27.12 -23.93 -28.92
C LYS A 169 27.22 -25.35 -29.50
N SER A 170 26.10 -26.09 -29.56
CA SER A 170 26.03 -27.47 -30.06
C SER A 170 25.64 -27.60 -31.54
N LYS A 171 25.32 -26.52 -32.25
CA LYS A 171 24.98 -26.56 -33.70
C LYS A 171 26.22 -26.63 -34.59
N LYS A 172 26.86 -27.80 -34.64
CA LYS A 172 27.66 -28.31 -35.77
C LYS A 172 27.13 -29.69 -36.19
N ALA A 173 25.90 -29.73 -36.71
CA ALA A 173 25.39 -30.84 -37.51
C ALA A 173 24.17 -30.35 -38.31
N PRO A 174 24.02 -30.70 -39.60
CA PRO A 174 22.88 -30.28 -40.39
C PRO A 174 21.65 -31.14 -40.04
N ALA A 175 20.54 -30.51 -39.65
CA ALA A 175 19.30 -31.21 -39.36
C ALA A 175 18.20 -30.85 -40.37
N LEU A 176 17.53 -31.90 -40.82
CA LEU A 176 16.45 -31.99 -41.79
C LEU A 176 15.22 -31.16 -41.37
N LYS A 177 14.56 -30.49 -42.33
CA LYS A 177 13.38 -29.64 -42.10
C LYS A 177 12.17 -30.49 -41.69
N THR A 178 11.63 -30.25 -40.50
CA THR A 178 10.28 -30.69 -40.09
C THR A 178 9.35 -29.49 -39.88
N PRO A 179 8.02 -29.68 -39.97
CA PRO A 179 7.06 -28.58 -40.11
C PRO A 179 6.89 -27.77 -38.82
N LYS A 180 6.70 -26.45 -38.98
CA LYS A 180 6.36 -25.51 -37.92
C LYS A 180 4.93 -25.79 -37.43
N THR A 181 4.78 -26.36 -36.25
CA THR A 181 3.54 -26.29 -35.49
C THR A 181 3.44 -24.92 -34.80
N SER A 182 2.22 -24.39 -34.78
CA SER A 182 1.81 -23.09 -34.27
C SER A 182 2.35 -22.83 -32.87
N SER A 183 2.96 -21.66 -32.69
CA SER A 183 3.35 -21.13 -31.39
C SER A 183 2.10 -20.71 -30.62
N ASP A 184 1.43 -21.65 -29.97
CA ASP A 184 0.48 -21.31 -28.93
C ASP A 184 1.26 -20.66 -27.79
N SER A 185 0.89 -19.42 -27.54
CA SER A 185 1.49 -18.55 -26.54
C SER A 185 1.04 -19.04 -25.17
N ILE A 186 1.78 -20.00 -24.61
CA ILE A 186 1.62 -20.42 -23.23
C ILE A 186 1.87 -19.19 -22.35
N ALA A 187 0.79 -18.60 -21.84
CA ALA A 187 0.84 -17.59 -20.81
C ALA A 187 1.59 -18.19 -19.61
N LEU A 188 2.58 -17.47 -19.09
CA LEU A 188 3.25 -17.88 -17.85
C LEU A 188 2.19 -18.03 -16.75
N PRO A 189 2.27 -19.06 -15.88
CA PRO A 189 1.32 -19.23 -14.80
C PRO A 189 1.31 -17.96 -13.93
N VAL A 190 0.11 -17.44 -13.66
CA VAL A 190 -0.07 -16.28 -12.79
C VAL A 190 0.33 -16.68 -11.38
N SER A 191 1.39 -16.06 -10.84
CA SER A 191 1.80 -16.28 -9.45
C SER A 191 0.77 -15.70 -8.49
N HIS A 192 0.45 -16.46 -7.45
CA HIS A 192 -0.51 -16.08 -6.42
C HIS A 192 0.19 -15.78 -5.09
N VAL A 193 -0.38 -14.87 -4.31
CA VAL A 193 0.03 -14.54 -2.94
C VAL A 193 -1.13 -14.80 -2.00
N VAL A 194 -0.82 -15.19 -0.77
CA VAL A 194 -1.77 -15.23 0.34
C VAL A 194 -1.83 -13.83 0.94
N GLN A 195 -3.02 -13.25 1.03
CA GLN A 195 -3.24 -11.95 1.67
C GLN A 195 -4.52 -11.96 2.49
N THR A 196 -4.50 -11.33 3.65
CA THR A 196 -5.64 -11.25 4.57
C THR A 196 -5.88 -9.80 4.99
N PHE A 197 -6.94 -9.57 5.79
CA PHE A 197 -7.20 -8.24 6.34
C PHE A 197 -6.08 -7.76 7.29
N SER A 198 -5.35 -8.68 7.95
CA SER A 198 -4.26 -8.31 8.86
C SER A 198 -3.08 -7.65 8.11
N ASP A 199 -2.92 -7.95 6.82
CA ASP A 199 -1.94 -7.27 5.98
C ASP A 199 -2.31 -5.79 5.80
N ASN A 200 -3.60 -5.47 5.63
CA ASN A 200 -4.06 -4.08 5.52
C ASN A 200 -3.90 -3.32 6.85
N LEU A 201 -4.10 -4.00 7.99
CA LEU A 201 -3.89 -3.41 9.32
C LEU A 201 -2.41 -3.09 9.57
N GLU A 202 -1.51 -3.98 9.13
CA GLU A 202 -0.07 -3.71 9.18
C GLU A 202 0.32 -2.57 8.21
N SER A 203 -0.31 -2.46 7.05
CA SER A 203 -0.12 -1.33 6.14
C SER A 203 -0.47 0.02 6.78
N LEU A 204 -1.55 0.08 7.57
CA LEU A 204 -1.95 1.31 8.28
C LEU A 204 -0.90 1.76 9.30
N PHE A 205 -0.23 0.83 9.98
CA PHE A 205 0.90 1.16 10.86
C PHE A 205 2.05 1.81 10.08
N PHE A 206 2.41 1.27 8.92
CA PHE A 206 3.46 1.88 8.10
C PHE A 206 3.05 3.26 7.57
N ILE A 207 1.77 3.48 7.24
CA ILE A 207 1.25 4.81 6.88
C ILE A 207 1.37 5.77 8.06
N PHE A 208 0.97 5.35 9.25
CA PHE A 208 1.10 6.13 10.49
C PHE A 208 2.55 6.55 10.74
N ALA A 209 3.46 5.58 10.79
CA ALA A 209 4.90 5.81 10.99
C ALA A 209 5.47 6.73 9.90
N TRP A 210 5.07 6.53 8.65
CA TRP A 210 5.50 7.36 7.52
C TRP A 210 5.09 8.81 7.71
N VAL A 211 3.87 9.09 8.15
CA VAL A 211 3.40 10.46 8.41
C VAL A 211 4.21 11.10 9.53
N CYS A 212 4.40 10.38 10.64
CA CYS A 212 5.12 10.87 11.82
C CYS A 212 6.61 11.20 11.56
N ILE A 213 7.23 10.56 10.57
CA ILE A 213 8.64 10.79 10.20
C ILE A 213 8.77 11.85 9.08
N LYS A 214 7.91 11.78 8.06
CA LYS A 214 8.05 12.56 6.82
C LYS A 214 7.53 13.99 6.91
N PHE A 215 6.54 14.27 7.75
CA PHE A 215 5.89 15.58 7.81
C PHE A 215 6.31 16.37 9.05
N CYS A 216 6.21 17.69 9.00
CA CYS A 216 6.52 18.59 10.11
C CYS A 216 5.33 18.86 11.04
N GLY A 217 4.13 18.44 10.66
CA GLY A 217 2.91 18.66 11.42
C GLY A 217 1.71 18.78 10.50
N PRO A 218 0.71 19.60 10.86
CA PRO A 218 -0.56 19.64 10.16
C PRO A 218 -0.42 20.25 8.76
N ASN A 219 -1.46 20.05 7.94
CA ASN A 219 -1.59 20.60 6.59
C ASN A 219 -0.50 20.14 5.59
N GLY A 220 0.12 18.97 5.83
CA GLY A 220 0.94 18.29 4.83
C GLY A 220 2.31 18.90 4.54
N THR A 221 2.84 19.74 5.42
CA THR A 221 4.20 20.29 5.23
C THR A 221 5.24 19.18 5.35
N VAL A 222 5.98 18.93 4.28
CA VAL A 222 7.03 17.90 4.24
C VAL A 222 8.28 18.40 4.98
N ARG A 223 8.85 17.52 5.81
CA ARG A 223 10.11 17.74 6.51
C ARG A 223 11.26 17.95 5.55
N GLN A 224 11.95 19.08 5.70
CA GLN A 224 13.12 19.43 4.87
C GLN A 224 14.42 18.86 5.45
N GLU A 225 14.49 18.71 6.77
CA GLU A 225 15.64 18.13 7.45
C GLU A 225 15.88 16.68 6.98
N ARG A 226 17.13 16.40 6.62
CA ARG A 226 17.53 15.02 6.31
C ARG A 226 17.55 14.20 7.59
N VAL A 227 16.88 13.06 7.57
CA VAL A 227 16.98 12.01 8.60
C VAL A 227 17.99 10.96 8.12
N PRO A 228 19.23 10.95 8.64
CA PRO A 228 20.24 9.98 8.23
C PRO A 228 19.82 8.56 8.60
N ASN A 229 20.10 7.59 7.74
CA ASN A 229 19.76 6.17 7.96
C ASN A 229 18.27 5.90 8.26
N SER A 230 17.38 6.76 7.73
CA SER A 230 15.95 6.71 8.02
C SER A 230 15.32 5.35 7.75
N LEU A 231 14.41 4.91 8.63
CA LEU A 231 13.54 3.75 8.40
C LEU A 231 12.78 3.86 7.08
N LEU A 232 12.39 5.06 6.66
CA LEU A 232 11.68 5.26 5.39
C LEU A 232 12.53 4.78 4.22
N ASN A 233 13.84 5.05 4.22
CA ASN A 233 14.75 4.60 3.17
C ASN A 233 14.84 3.06 3.12
N ARG A 234 14.84 2.41 4.30
CA ARG A 234 14.86 0.95 4.42
C ARG A 234 13.57 0.33 3.88
N TRP A 235 12.43 0.95 4.20
CA TRP A 235 11.10 0.50 3.74
C TRP A 235 10.81 0.86 2.27
N THR A 236 11.62 1.70 1.63
CA THR A 236 11.53 2.02 0.18
C THR A 236 12.56 1.31 -0.67
N SER A 237 13.31 0.35 -0.13
CA SER A 237 14.34 -0.36 -0.87
C SER A 237 13.79 -0.96 -2.17
N LEU A 238 14.50 -0.75 -3.28
CA LEU A 238 14.20 -1.36 -4.58
C LEU A 238 14.46 -2.88 -4.56
N ASP A 239 15.34 -3.34 -3.67
CA ASP A 239 15.49 -4.75 -3.36
C ASP A 239 14.38 -5.14 -2.38
N LEU A 240 13.39 -5.89 -2.89
CA LEU A 240 12.23 -6.32 -2.12
C LEU A 240 12.59 -7.31 -1.02
N ALA A 241 13.61 -8.14 -1.22
CA ALA A 241 14.06 -9.09 -0.21
C ALA A 241 14.70 -8.35 0.97
N LEU A 242 15.52 -7.35 0.66
CA LEU A 242 16.11 -6.48 1.68
C LEU A 242 15.03 -5.65 2.40
N CYS A 243 14.05 -5.12 1.66
CA CYS A 243 12.93 -4.38 2.24
C CYS A 243 12.11 -5.28 3.21
N ALA A 244 11.81 -6.52 2.80
CA ALA A 244 11.14 -7.50 3.65
C ALA A 244 11.95 -7.80 4.91
N ALA A 245 13.26 -8.02 4.77
CA ALA A 245 14.14 -8.28 5.89
C ALA A 245 14.11 -7.13 6.91
N PHE A 246 14.23 -5.87 6.46
CA PHE A 246 14.15 -4.71 7.35
C PHE A 246 12.82 -4.60 8.10
N LYS A 247 11.70 -4.90 7.44
CA LYS A 247 10.38 -4.88 8.11
C LYS A 247 10.24 -6.03 9.10
N ILE A 248 10.75 -7.22 8.79
CA ILE A 248 10.75 -8.37 9.71
C ILE A 248 11.58 -8.05 10.94
N THR A 249 12.82 -7.58 10.76
CA THR A 249 13.71 -7.27 11.89
C THR A 249 13.19 -6.11 12.73
N PHE A 250 12.50 -5.13 12.11
CA PHE A 250 11.91 -4.00 12.82
C PHE A 250 11.02 -4.45 14.00
N PHE A 251 10.13 -5.41 13.78
CA PHE A 251 9.24 -5.91 14.86
C PHE A 251 9.94 -6.92 15.79
N ALA A 252 11.07 -7.50 15.39
CA ALA A 252 11.83 -8.44 16.21
C ALA A 252 12.85 -7.76 17.14
N ASN A 253 13.30 -6.55 16.80
CA ASN A 253 14.41 -5.86 17.46
C ASN A 253 13.92 -4.61 18.20
N PRO A 254 13.99 -4.56 19.55
CA PRO A 254 13.62 -3.39 20.33
C PRO A 254 14.40 -2.11 19.97
N LEU A 255 15.62 -2.24 19.43
CA LEU A 255 16.40 -1.08 18.99
C LEU A 255 15.79 -0.40 17.76
N ASP A 256 15.14 -1.16 16.88
CA ASP A 256 14.47 -0.60 15.70
C ASP A 256 13.16 0.12 16.09
N GLU A 257 12.44 -0.37 17.10
CA GLU A 257 11.34 0.38 17.72
C GLU A 257 11.84 1.70 18.31
N GLN A 258 12.89 1.68 19.12
CA GLN A 258 13.46 2.92 19.67
C GLN A 258 13.93 3.88 18.56
N HIS A 259 14.50 3.34 17.48
CA HIS A 259 14.93 4.12 16.32
C HIS A 259 13.73 4.80 15.63
N LEU A 260 12.59 4.14 15.50
CA LEU A 260 11.34 4.75 15.02
C LEU A 260 10.93 5.96 15.86
N LEU A 261 10.89 5.78 17.18
CA LEU A 261 10.46 6.84 18.10
C LEU A 261 11.41 8.06 18.07
N ASN A 262 12.69 7.82 17.80
CA ASN A 262 13.69 8.88 17.63
C ASN A 262 13.50 9.66 16.32
N GLU A 263 13.04 9.02 15.25
CA GLU A 263 12.80 9.67 13.96
C GLU A 263 11.55 10.54 13.91
N PHE A 264 10.59 10.33 14.82
CA PHE A 264 9.37 11.15 14.89
C PHE A 264 9.71 12.63 14.98
N HIS A 265 9.12 13.43 14.09
CA HIS A 265 9.22 14.88 14.17
C HIS A 265 8.64 15.37 15.52
N PRO A 266 9.20 16.42 16.15
CA PRO A 266 8.77 16.89 17.47
C PRO A 266 7.25 17.05 17.65
N TYR A 267 6.55 17.50 16.60
CA TYR A 267 5.09 17.62 16.58
C TYR A 267 4.34 16.32 16.89
N PHE A 268 4.88 15.16 16.50
CA PHE A 268 4.24 13.84 16.69
C PHE A 268 4.69 13.11 17.96
N LYS A 269 5.53 13.71 18.81
CA LYS A 269 5.96 13.08 20.07
C LYS A 269 4.81 12.66 20.99
N PRO A 270 3.67 13.37 21.06
CA PRO A 270 2.51 12.90 21.82
C PRO A 270 1.96 11.54 21.35
N LEU A 271 2.25 11.10 20.11
CA LEU A 271 1.80 9.82 19.56
C LEU A 271 2.78 8.65 19.82
N ILE A 272 3.87 8.87 20.57
CA ILE A 272 4.83 7.81 20.91
C ILE A 272 4.17 6.65 21.68
N PRO A 273 3.34 6.89 22.72
CA PRO A 273 2.65 5.80 23.43
C PRO A 273 1.80 4.94 22.47
N LEU A 274 1.00 5.58 21.61
CA LEU A 274 0.23 4.90 20.56
C LEU A 274 1.14 4.04 19.65
N ALA A 275 2.28 4.58 19.21
CA ALA A 275 3.21 3.86 18.34
C ALA A 275 3.74 2.57 19.00
N LYS A 276 4.02 2.60 20.32
CA LYS A 276 4.50 1.44 21.08
C LYS A 276 3.45 0.36 21.21
N ASP A 277 2.23 0.74 21.60
CA ASP A 277 1.14 -0.22 21.78
C ASP A 277 0.73 -0.85 20.44
N TRP A 278 0.77 -0.06 19.35
CA TRP A 278 0.52 -0.58 18.01
C TRP A 278 1.65 -1.51 17.54
N CYS A 279 2.92 -1.18 17.82
CA CYS A 279 4.05 -2.09 17.59
C CYS A 279 3.86 -3.42 18.34
N ALA A 280 3.45 -3.37 19.60
CA ALA A 280 3.21 -4.55 20.43
C ALA A 280 2.08 -5.41 19.85
N ALA A 281 0.97 -4.80 19.43
CA ALA A 281 -0.17 -5.50 18.81
C ALA A 281 0.22 -6.20 17.50
N LEU A 282 1.17 -5.64 16.74
CA LEU A 282 1.62 -6.18 15.46
C LEU A 282 2.82 -7.12 15.57
N LYS A 283 3.47 -7.23 16.74
CA LYS A 283 4.74 -7.94 16.91
C LYS A 283 4.69 -9.35 16.31
N ASP A 284 3.67 -10.11 16.69
CA ASP A 284 3.48 -11.51 16.29
C ASP A 284 2.52 -11.69 15.10
N ASN A 285 2.15 -10.63 14.37
CA ASN A 285 1.15 -10.67 13.28
C ASN A 285 1.45 -11.71 12.18
N MET A 286 2.73 -12.07 11.97
CA MET A 286 3.12 -13.11 11.00
C MET A 286 2.76 -14.54 11.45
N VAL A 287 2.56 -14.76 12.75
CA VAL A 287 2.22 -16.05 13.36
C VAL A 287 0.78 -16.06 13.87
N HIS A 288 0.38 -14.97 14.51
CA HIS A 288 -0.94 -14.73 15.06
C HIS A 288 -1.51 -13.44 14.44
N PRO A 289 -2.31 -13.56 13.36
CA PRO A 289 -2.87 -12.40 12.68
C PRO A 289 -3.64 -11.49 13.64
N VAL A 290 -3.31 -10.20 13.60
CA VAL A 290 -3.97 -9.19 14.43
C VAL A 290 -5.44 -9.03 14.00
N THR A 291 -6.31 -8.75 14.97
CA THR A 291 -7.74 -8.53 14.74
C THR A 291 -8.07 -7.04 14.57
N PHE A 292 -9.25 -6.74 14.01
CA PHE A 292 -9.76 -5.38 13.98
C PHE A 292 -9.91 -4.80 15.39
N ASP A 293 -10.49 -5.57 16.31
CA ASP A 293 -10.75 -5.13 17.69
C ASP A 293 -9.44 -4.78 18.41
N ALA A 294 -8.40 -5.60 18.28
CA ALA A 294 -7.10 -5.32 18.91
C ALA A 294 -6.51 -3.97 18.45
N ILE A 295 -6.62 -3.64 17.16
CA ILE A 295 -6.14 -2.35 16.64
C ILE A 295 -7.07 -1.20 17.03
N LEU A 296 -8.39 -1.42 17.02
CA LEU A 296 -9.37 -0.41 17.42
C LEU A 296 -9.24 -0.07 18.90
N ASP A 297 -9.00 -1.04 19.77
CA ASP A 297 -8.79 -0.84 21.21
C ASP A 297 -7.56 0.04 21.45
N VAL A 298 -6.45 -0.26 20.77
CA VAL A 298 -5.22 0.57 20.81
C VAL A 298 -5.50 1.99 20.29
N LEU A 299 -6.20 2.14 19.17
CA LEU A 299 -6.46 3.48 18.62
C LEU A 299 -7.42 4.30 19.50
N ASN A 300 -8.45 3.67 20.06
CA ASN A 300 -9.44 4.35 20.90
C ASN A 300 -8.85 4.79 22.24
N SER A 301 -8.06 3.93 22.91
CA SER A 301 -7.45 4.28 24.21
C SER A 301 -6.60 5.55 24.11
N HIS A 302 -5.78 5.66 23.05
CA HIS A 302 -4.93 6.82 22.83
C HIS A 302 -5.70 8.03 22.26
N LEU A 303 -6.80 7.80 21.54
CA LEU A 303 -7.61 8.90 21.00
C LEU A 303 -8.32 9.70 22.11
N ASP A 304 -8.77 9.02 23.15
CA ASP A 304 -9.45 9.63 24.30
C ASP A 304 -8.49 10.50 25.15
N GLU A 305 -7.19 10.21 25.11
CA GLU A 305 -6.15 10.96 25.81
C GLU A 305 -5.69 12.24 25.06
N LEU A 306 -6.02 12.37 23.77
CA LEU A 306 -5.63 13.53 22.97
C LEU A 306 -6.55 14.74 23.21
N CYS A 307 -5.96 15.85 23.62
CA CYS A 307 -6.66 17.14 23.79
C CYS A 307 -7.25 17.67 22.47
N ASP A 308 -8.35 18.41 22.59
CA ASP A 308 -8.90 19.23 21.52
C ASP A 308 -8.15 20.59 21.42
N ASP A 309 -8.01 21.10 20.20
CA ASP A 309 -6.91 21.97 19.72
C ASP A 309 -6.75 23.42 20.24
N GLU A 310 -7.40 23.88 21.30
CA GLU A 310 -7.17 25.28 21.71
C GLU A 310 -5.75 25.54 22.27
N GLU A 311 -4.98 24.51 22.66
CA GLU A 311 -3.67 24.70 23.31
C GLU A 311 -2.44 24.50 22.40
N LEU A 312 -2.54 23.74 21.30
CA LEU A 312 -1.37 23.37 20.47
C LEU A 312 -1.02 24.38 19.37
N GLN A 313 -1.96 25.22 18.95
CA GLN A 313 -1.72 26.27 17.95
C GLN A 313 -0.61 27.24 18.41
N ASN A 314 -0.57 27.57 19.71
CA ASN A 314 0.46 28.42 20.32
C ASN A 314 1.87 27.82 20.30
N HIS A 315 2.01 26.49 20.22
CA HIS A 315 3.31 25.84 20.06
C HIS A 315 3.74 25.76 18.58
N CYS A 316 2.78 25.73 17.65
CA CYS A 316 3.03 25.61 16.21
C CYS A 316 3.64 26.90 15.63
N ASP A 317 3.20 28.08 16.10
CA ASP A 317 3.77 29.37 15.68
C ASP A 317 5.25 29.49 16.06
N ASN A 318 5.66 28.90 17.19
CA ASN A 318 7.07 28.83 17.61
C ASN A 318 7.89 27.83 16.78
N ALA A 319 7.32 26.68 16.39
CA ALA A 319 8.02 25.66 15.60
C ALA A 319 8.16 26.03 14.10
N GLN A 320 7.14 26.65 13.52
CA GLN A 320 7.21 27.17 12.14
C GLN A 320 8.21 28.33 12.00
N GLY A 321 8.41 29.11 13.05
CA GLY A 321 9.45 30.13 13.12
C GLY A 321 10.88 29.58 13.05
N ILE A 322 11.09 28.33 13.48
CA ILE A 322 12.40 27.65 13.43
C ILE A 322 12.66 27.11 12.02
N CYS A 323 11.66 26.49 11.38
CA CYS A 323 11.82 25.92 10.04
C CYS A 323 11.99 26.98 8.92
N ARG A 324 11.56 28.24 9.15
CA ARG A 324 11.78 29.36 8.21
C ARG A 324 13.11 30.10 8.40
N ARG A 325 13.90 29.78 9.43
CA ARG A 325 15.13 30.51 9.80
C ARG A 325 16.43 29.71 9.65
N SER A 326 16.38 28.49 9.13
CA SER A 326 17.55 27.61 8.94
C SER A 326 17.99 27.51 7.48
#